data_AF-A0A3Q3VRP1-F1
#
_entry.id   AF-A0A3Q3VRP1-F1
#
_cell.length_a   1.000
_cell.length_b   1.000
_cell.length_c   1.000
_cell.angle_alpha   90.00
_cell.angle_beta   90.00
_cell.angle_gamma   90.00
#
_symmetry.space_group_name_H-M   'P 1'
#
loop_
_entity.id
_entity.type
_entity.pdbx_description
1 polymer ?
#
loop_
_entity_poly.entity_id
_entity_poly.type
_entity_poly.pdbx_seq_one_letter_code
_entity_poly.pdbx_strand_id
1 'polypeptide(L)'
;MSYPEAGQVLTSLNVKGANSAIKRRRILLYLKQKNPDLVFLQETHLEKEDLLLQRDWVGKVLYSAGSSSQRGVAILIQKNFNIKILKQQSDEEGRWLAIDAELFDVMLRVPSYICCIHAP
;
A
#
# COMPACT_ATOMS: atom_id res chain seq x y z
N MET A 1 -7.11 21.33 24.94
CA MET A 1 -6.07 21.21 23.90
C MET A 1 -6.71 20.49 22.72
N SER A 2 -7.13 21.25 21.71
CA SER A 2 -7.70 20.74 20.48
C SER A 2 -6.60 20.01 19.70
N TYR A 3 -6.72 18.70 19.56
CA TYR A 3 -5.95 17.98 18.55
C TYR A 3 -6.27 18.66 17.21
N PRO A 4 -5.29 19.08 16.40
CA PRO A 4 -5.60 19.47 15.04
C PRO A 4 -6.32 18.28 14.40
N GLU A 5 -7.44 18.54 13.74
CA GLU A 5 -8.13 17.56 12.87
C GLU A 5 -7.19 17.23 11.70
N ALA A 6 -6.10 16.52 11.99
CA ALA A 6 -5.21 15.98 11.00
C ALA A 6 -5.94 14.78 10.38
N GLY A 7 -6.77 15.07 9.38
CA GLY A 7 -7.39 14.04 8.57
C GLY A 7 -6.28 13.17 7.96
N GLN A 8 -6.39 11.85 8.13
CA GLN A 8 -5.43 10.93 7.55
C GLN A 8 -5.55 10.96 6.02
N VAL A 9 -4.42 11.13 5.33
CA VAL A 9 -4.38 11.17 3.86
C VAL A 9 -4.14 9.77 3.33
N LEU A 10 -5.23 9.13 2.93
CA LEU A 10 -5.22 7.83 2.26
C LEU A 10 -5.15 8.03 0.74
N THR A 11 -4.21 7.37 0.07
CA THR A 11 -4.12 7.37 -1.40
C THR A 11 -4.25 5.95 -1.93
N SER A 12 -5.14 5.73 -2.90
CA SER A 12 -5.19 4.47 -3.65
C SER A 12 -4.84 4.73 -5.11
N LEU A 13 -3.97 3.88 -5.67
CA LEU A 13 -3.49 4.01 -7.04
C LEU A 13 -3.32 2.64 -7.69
N ASN A 14 -4.06 2.42 -8.78
CA ASN A 14 -3.76 1.35 -9.71
C ASN A 14 -2.61 1.77 -10.63
N VAL A 15 -1.48 1.06 -10.56
CA VAL A 15 -0.25 1.43 -11.27
C VAL A 15 -0.11 0.77 -12.64
N LYS A 16 -0.94 -0.23 -12.98
CA LYS A 16 -0.91 -0.97 -14.25
C LYS A 16 0.50 -1.44 -14.63
N GLY A 17 1.19 -2.04 -13.67
CA GLY A 17 2.56 -2.55 -13.75
C GLY A 17 3.63 -1.53 -13.33
N ALA A 18 4.51 -1.95 -12.40
CA ALA A 18 5.64 -1.20 -11.87
C ALA A 18 7.01 -1.89 -12.15
N ASN A 19 7.05 -2.79 -13.13
CA ASN A 19 8.26 -3.54 -13.51
C ASN A 19 9.38 -2.63 -14.05
N SER A 20 9.02 -1.61 -14.83
CA SER A 20 9.98 -0.61 -15.29
C SER A 20 10.46 0.26 -14.13
N ALA A 21 11.77 0.25 -13.87
CA ALA A 21 12.40 1.08 -12.84
C ALA A 21 12.11 2.58 -13.03
N ILE A 22 12.01 3.05 -14.29
CA ILE A 22 11.70 4.45 -14.62
C ILE A 22 10.25 4.78 -14.22
N LYS A 23 9.29 3.92 -14.59
CA LYS A 23 7.88 4.10 -14.23
C LYS A 23 7.68 4.05 -12.72
N ARG A 24 8.27 3.05 -12.06
CA ARG A 24 8.26 2.90 -10.60
C ARG A 24 8.81 4.14 -9.89
N ARG A 25 9.95 4.68 -10.34
CA ARG A 25 10.51 5.92 -9.79
C ARG A 25 9.56 7.10 -9.94
N ARG A 26 8.92 7.27 -11.10
CA ARG A 26 7.93 8.34 -11.31
C ARG A 26 6.73 8.22 -10.37
N ILE A 27 6.19 7.02 -10.21
CA ILE A 27 5.08 6.76 -9.27
C ILE A 27 5.48 7.13 -7.84
N LEU A 28 6.65 6.65 -7.38
CA LEU A 28 7.11 6.92 -6.01
C LEU A 28 7.42 8.41 -5.77
N LEU A 29 7.94 9.13 -6.78
CA LEU A 29 8.14 10.59 -6.69
C LEU A 29 6.81 11.34 -6.65
N TYR A 30 5.84 10.93 -7.46
CA TYR A 30 4.49 11.49 -7.44
C TYR A 30 3.83 11.31 -6.06
N LEU A 31 3.91 10.10 -5.49
CA LEU A 31 3.40 9.82 -4.15
C LEU A 31 4.12 10.63 -3.08
N LYS A 32 5.45 10.76 -3.16
CA LYS A 32 6.23 11.60 -2.23
C LYS A 32 5.75 13.05 -2.22
N GLN A 33 5.43 13.62 -3.38
CA GLN A 33 4.91 14.99 -3.48
C GLN A 33 3.52 15.16 -2.85
N LYS A 34 2.70 14.10 -2.84
CA LYS A 34 1.37 14.11 -2.22
C LYS A 34 1.42 13.93 -0.70
N ASN A 35 2.55 13.47 -0.16
CA ASN A 35 2.77 13.20 1.27
C ASN A 35 1.62 12.41 1.94
N PRO A 36 1.21 11.24 1.39
CA PRO A 36 0.16 10.42 1.99
C PRO A 36 0.66 9.64 3.21
N ASP A 37 -0.22 9.43 4.18
CA ASP A 37 0.04 8.61 5.36
C ASP A 37 0.07 7.11 5.02
N LEU A 38 -0.91 6.68 4.21
CA LEU A 38 -1.05 5.32 3.70
C LEU A 38 -1.30 5.34 2.19
N VAL A 39 -0.61 4.46 1.48
CA VAL A 39 -0.79 4.26 0.03
C VAL A 39 -1.17 2.83 -0.27
N PHE A 40 -2.23 2.65 -1.04
CA PHE A 40 -2.64 1.37 -1.61
C PHE A 40 -2.24 1.33 -3.08
N LEU A 41 -1.40 0.36 -3.45
CA LEU A 41 -1.01 0.10 -4.83
C LEU A 41 -1.66 -1.18 -5.32
N GLN A 42 -2.15 -1.16 -6.55
CA GLN A 42 -2.79 -2.30 -7.23
C GLN A 42 -2.16 -2.52 -8.59
N GLU A 43 -2.23 -3.76 -9.10
CA GLU A 43 -1.62 -4.17 -10.37
C GLU A 43 -0.12 -3.83 -10.42
N THR A 44 0.62 -4.08 -9.33
CA THR A 44 2.05 -3.76 -9.27
C THR A 44 2.87 -4.61 -10.25
N HIS A 45 2.42 -5.83 -10.55
CA HIS A 45 3.08 -6.80 -11.43
C HIS A 45 4.48 -7.21 -10.96
N LEU A 46 4.79 -6.99 -9.67
CA LEU A 46 6.08 -7.33 -9.07
C LEU A 46 6.00 -8.74 -8.47
N GLU A 47 6.96 -9.61 -8.75
CA GLU A 47 6.85 -11.00 -8.30
C GLU A 47 7.21 -11.20 -6.82
N LYS A 48 8.17 -10.44 -6.27
CA LYS A 48 8.56 -10.53 -4.84
C LYS A 48 9.63 -9.50 -4.43
N GLU A 49 9.32 -8.19 -4.44
CA GLU A 49 10.31 -7.20 -3.99
C GLU A 49 9.70 -6.00 -3.24
N ASP A 50 9.38 -6.22 -1.96
CA ASP A 50 9.08 -5.16 -0.97
C ASP A 50 10.17 -4.07 -0.97
N LEU A 51 11.41 -4.48 -1.21
CA LEU A 51 12.60 -3.63 -1.28
C LEU A 51 12.56 -2.61 -2.43
N LEU A 52 11.90 -2.92 -3.55
CA LEU A 52 11.85 -1.99 -4.69
C LEU A 52 10.97 -0.78 -4.42
N LEU A 53 9.96 -0.95 -3.55
CA LEU A 53 9.02 0.09 -3.15
C LEU A 53 9.50 0.83 -1.90
N GLN A 54 10.43 0.26 -1.13
CA GLN A 54 11.01 0.90 0.03
C GLN A 54 11.84 2.13 -0.35
N ARG A 55 11.51 3.28 0.24
CA ARG A 55 12.17 4.58 0.01
C ARG A 55 12.38 5.30 1.33
N ASP A 56 13.16 6.37 1.29
CA ASP A 56 13.45 7.25 2.42
C ASP A 56 12.21 7.72 3.19
N TRP A 57 11.11 7.98 2.49
CA TRP A 57 9.83 8.43 3.07
C TRP A 57 8.87 7.28 3.44
N VAL A 58 9.13 6.05 2.98
CA VAL A 58 8.30 4.87 3.23
C VAL A 58 8.92 4.09 4.40
N GLY A 59 8.22 4.05 5.53
CA GLY A 59 8.69 3.32 6.71
C GLY A 59 8.50 1.82 6.59
N LYS A 60 7.35 1.41 6.04
CA LYS A 60 7.01 -0.01 5.91
C LYS A 60 6.28 -0.26 4.60
N VAL A 61 6.60 -1.38 3.96
CA VAL A 61 5.92 -1.91 2.80
C VAL A 61 5.28 -3.22 3.22
N LEU A 62 4.00 -3.38 2.95
CA LEU A 62 3.30 -4.65 3.03
C LEU A 62 2.93 -5.04 1.61
N TYR A 63 3.13 -6.30 1.28
CA TYR A 63 2.96 -6.75 -0.09
C TYR A 63 2.29 -8.11 -0.14
N SER A 64 1.47 -8.31 -1.18
CA SER A 64 1.00 -9.61 -1.60
C SER A 64 1.15 -9.72 -3.11
N ALA A 65 1.81 -10.78 -3.56
CA ALA A 65 1.98 -11.11 -4.97
C ALA A 65 1.53 -12.54 -5.24
N GLY A 66 0.88 -12.72 -6.39
CA GLY A 66 0.58 -14.03 -6.94
C GLY A 66 1.73 -14.56 -7.77
N SER A 67 1.66 -15.84 -8.12
CA SER A 67 2.61 -16.53 -9.00
C SER A 67 2.60 -16.04 -10.46
N SER A 68 1.66 -15.17 -10.84
CA SER A 68 1.56 -14.59 -12.18
C SER A 68 1.95 -13.12 -12.16
N SER A 69 2.80 -12.69 -13.12
CA SER A 69 3.31 -11.31 -13.24
C SER A 69 2.24 -10.24 -13.56
N GLN A 70 0.96 -10.58 -13.47
CA GLN A 70 -0.18 -9.69 -13.70
C GLN A 70 -0.88 -9.28 -12.40
N ARG A 71 -0.43 -9.80 -11.25
CA ARG A 71 -1.10 -9.60 -9.95
C ARG A 71 -0.15 -9.04 -8.92
N GLY A 72 -0.69 -8.28 -7.98
CA GLY A 72 0.09 -7.70 -6.90
C GLY A 72 -0.56 -6.47 -6.29
N VAL A 73 -0.63 -6.47 -4.97
CA VAL A 73 -1.14 -5.36 -4.15
C VAL A 73 -0.11 -5.00 -3.10
N ALA A 74 0.05 -3.70 -2.85
CA ALA A 74 0.96 -3.20 -1.83
C ALA A 74 0.29 -2.14 -0.95
N ILE A 75 0.64 -2.14 0.33
CA ILE A 75 0.35 -1.04 1.25
C ILE A 75 1.69 -0.38 1.62
N LEU A 76 1.88 0.89 1.26
CA LEU A 76 3.01 1.69 1.71
C LEU A 76 2.58 2.52 2.91
N ILE A 77 3.39 2.50 3.96
CA ILE A 77 3.17 3.24 5.19
C ILE A 77 4.25 4.29 5.30
N GLN A 78 3.85 5.55 5.47
CA GLN A 78 4.80 6.64 5.64
C GLN A 78 5.63 6.46 6.92
N LYS A 79 6.93 6.81 6.85
CA LYS A 79 7.90 6.57 7.94
C LYS A 79 7.52 7.21 9.27
N ASN A 80 6.87 8.36 9.23
CA ASN A 80 6.49 9.10 10.43
C ASN A 80 5.02 8.90 10.80
N PHE A 81 4.33 7.94 10.17
CA PHE A 81 2.93 7.66 10.46
C PHE A 81 2.84 6.69 11.65
N ASN A 82 2.20 7.14 12.72
CA ASN A 82 2.09 6.39 13.97
C ASN A 82 1.00 5.30 13.88
N ILE A 83 1.31 4.21 13.20
CA ILE A 83 0.42 3.06 13.04
C ILE A 83 1.06 1.78 13.57
N LYS A 84 0.29 1.02 14.36
CA LYS A 84 0.71 -0.28 14.87
C LYS A 84 -0.08 -1.38 14.17
N ILE A 85 0.60 -2.18 13.35
CA ILE A 85 -0.03 -3.32 12.67
C ILE A 85 -0.16 -4.47 13.65
N LEU A 86 -1.39 -4.90 13.89
CA LEU A 86 -1.75 -6.02 14.76
C LEU A 86 -1.81 -7.34 13.99
N LYS A 87 -2.40 -7.30 12.78
CA LYS A 87 -2.54 -8.47 11.91
C LYS A 87 -2.39 -8.08 10.46
N GLN A 88 -1.76 -8.93 9.68
CA GLN A 88 -1.72 -8.85 8.22
C GLN A 88 -2.33 -10.12 7.65
N GLN A 89 -3.18 -9.97 6.65
CA GLN A 89 -3.82 -11.07 5.94
C GLN A 89 -3.77 -10.78 4.44
N SER A 90 -3.53 -11.82 3.64
CA SER A 90 -3.50 -11.72 2.19
C SER A 90 -3.85 -13.06 1.58
N ASP A 91 -4.21 -13.07 0.30
CA ASP A 91 -4.25 -14.30 -0.48
C ASP A 91 -2.88 -14.66 -1.08
N GLU A 92 -2.71 -15.93 -1.42
CA GLU A 92 -1.54 -16.45 -2.13
C GLU A 92 -1.53 -16.03 -3.62
N GLU A 93 -2.66 -15.53 -4.12
CA GLU A 93 -2.81 -15.09 -5.52
C GLU A 93 -2.53 -13.60 -5.73
N GLY A 94 -2.26 -12.83 -4.67
CA GLY A 94 -1.96 -11.40 -4.74
C GLY A 94 -3.12 -10.50 -5.18
N ARG A 95 -4.37 -10.91 -4.92
CA ARG A 95 -5.59 -10.13 -5.23
C ARG A 95 -5.98 -9.20 -4.08
N TRP A 96 -5.65 -9.54 -2.84
CA TRP A 96 -5.98 -8.69 -1.69
C TRP A 96 -4.96 -8.77 -0.57
N LEU A 97 -4.89 -7.67 0.16
CA LEU A 97 -4.05 -7.52 1.35
C LEU A 97 -4.82 -6.66 2.35
N ALA A 98 -5.00 -7.13 3.57
CA ALA A 98 -5.68 -6.39 4.62
C ALA A 98 -4.82 -6.36 5.87
N ILE A 99 -4.91 -5.24 6.60
CA ILE A 99 -4.31 -5.10 7.91
C ILE A 99 -5.35 -4.75 8.96
N ASP A 100 -5.19 -5.37 10.12
CA ASP A 100 -5.74 -4.85 11.37
C ASP A 100 -4.66 -3.99 12.00
N ALA A 101 -4.96 -2.73 12.24
CA ALA A 101 -4.01 -1.77 12.78
C ALA A 101 -4.65 -0.90 13.86
N GLU A 102 -3.82 -0.40 14.74
CA GLU A 102 -4.18 0.54 15.79
C GLU A 102 -3.57 1.90 15.44
N LEU A 103 -4.42 2.91 15.36
CA LEU A 103 -4.07 4.28 15.03
C LEU A 103 -4.62 5.19 16.14
N PHE A 104 -3.73 5.85 16.89
CA PHE A 104 -4.12 6.73 18.01
C PHE A 104 -5.13 6.07 18.98
N ASP A 105 -4.87 4.83 19.40
CA ASP A 105 -5.74 4.01 20.27
C ASP A 105 -7.13 3.65 19.68
N VAL A 106 -7.33 3.89 18.37
CA VAL A 106 -8.50 3.42 17.62
C VAL A 106 -8.11 2.23 16.76
N MET A 107 -8.86 1.13 16.89
CA MET A 107 -8.71 -0.05 16.05
C MET A 107 -9.31 0.22 14.66
N LEU A 108 -8.47 0.17 13.64
CA LEU A 108 -8.83 0.31 12.23
C LEU A 108 -8.50 -0.98 11.47
N ARG A 109 -9.52 -1.58 10.85
CA ARG A 109 -9.31 -2.59 9.81
C ARG A 109 -9.24 -1.88 8.47
N VAL A 110 -8.09 -1.98 7.81
CA VAL A 110 -7.83 -1.31 6.54
C VAL A 110 -7.60 -2.37 5.47
N PRO A 111 -8.63 -2.66 4.66
CA PRO A 111 -8.46 -3.59 3.56
C PRO A 111 -8.01 -2.85 2.30
N SER A 112 -6.91 -3.33 1.70
CA SER A 112 -6.56 -3.03 0.32
C SER A 112 -7.18 -4.12 -0.56
N TYR A 113 -8.44 -3.91 -0.93
CA TYR A 113 -9.10 -4.77 -1.90
C TYR A 113 -8.72 -4.33 -3.31
N ILE A 114 -8.42 -5.28 -4.18
CA ILE A 114 -8.86 -5.17 -5.57
C ILE A 114 -10.26 -5.78 -5.59
N CYS A 115 -11.29 -4.95 -5.54
CA CYS A 115 -12.62 -5.41 -5.94
C CYS A 115 -12.61 -5.45 -7.48
N CYS A 116 -12.02 -6.49 -8.06
CA CYS A 116 -12.39 -6.91 -9.40
C CYS A 116 -13.79 -7.52 -9.31
N ILE A 117 -14.80 -6.67 -9.19
CA ILE A 117 -16.12 -6.97 -9.74
C ILE A 117 -16.02 -6.91 -11.26
N HIS A 118 -15.35 -7.91 -11.82
CA HIS A 118 -15.64 -8.39 -13.14
C HIS A 118 -15.39 -9.90 -13.14
N ALA A 119 -16.40 -10.62 -12.65
CA ALA A 119 -16.74 -11.92 -13.20
C ALA A 119 -17.04 -11.69 -14.69
N PRO A 120 -16.27 -12.36 -15.56
CA PRO A 120 -16.72 -13.61 -16.15
C PRO A 120 -15.73 -14.77 -15.97
#